data_AF-A0A9D1KF72-F1
#
_entry.id   AF-A0A9D1KF72-F1
#
_cell.length_a   1.000
_cell.length_b   1.000
_cell.length_c   1.000
_cell.angle_alpha   90.00
_cell.angle_beta   90.00
_cell.angle_gamma   90.00
#
_symmetry.space_group_name_H-M   'P 1'
#
loop_
_entity.id
_entity.type
_entity.pdbx_description
1 polymer ?
#
loop_
_entity_poly.entity_id
_entity_poly.type
_entity_poly.pdbx_seq_one_letter_code
_entity_poly.pdbx_strand_id
1 'polypeptide(L)'
;MKRLMAAIVLMLVIVCCVTACAGSDVSAVNRKTDQEIRPEETMKEPETTARSSGDTGGDTARQEQTEYIGTVPDACFENAKQQGQVTEIRYESRDYTADDEPAIEKTAYIYLPYGYDEDDSETRYDILYLMHGWTMTAGDFFQDPQSGIVNMLDHMIQSGDIPP
;
A
#
# COMPACT_ATOMS: atom_id res chain seq x y z
N MET A 1 31.30 24.83 -40.56
CA MET A 1 31.12 25.15 -39.12
C MET A 1 30.03 24.29 -38.46
N LYS A 2 28.74 24.45 -38.81
CA LYS A 2 27.62 23.76 -38.11
C LYS A 2 27.60 22.23 -38.28
N ARG A 3 27.92 21.71 -39.48
CA ARG A 3 27.99 20.26 -39.76
C ARG A 3 29.23 19.57 -39.15
N LEU A 4 30.31 20.34 -38.97
CA LEU A 4 31.54 19.88 -38.33
C LEU A 4 31.36 19.81 -36.80
N MET A 5 30.67 20.80 -36.21
CA MET A 5 30.34 20.81 -34.78
C MET A 5 29.38 19.68 -34.40
N ALA A 6 28.38 19.38 -35.25
CA ALA A 6 27.47 18.25 -35.03
C ALA A 6 28.18 16.88 -35.06
N ALA A 7 29.15 16.71 -35.96
CA ALA A 7 29.95 15.47 -36.04
C ALA A 7 30.89 15.30 -34.82
N ILE A 8 31.44 16.39 -34.29
CA ILE A 8 32.31 16.37 -33.11
C ILE A 8 31.50 16.08 -31.84
N VAL A 9 30.31 16.68 -31.69
CA VAL A 9 29.40 16.40 -30.57
C VAL A 9 28.89 14.96 -30.61
N LEU A 10 28.54 14.43 -31.79
CA LEU A 10 28.10 13.04 -31.95
C LEU A 10 29.24 12.04 -31.63
N MET A 11 30.48 12.34 -32.02
CA MET A 11 31.65 11.53 -31.66
C MET A 11 31.93 11.54 -30.15
N LEU A 12 31.79 12.69 -29.48
CA LEU A 12 32.00 12.79 -28.03
C LEU A 12 30.95 12.01 -27.23
N VAL A 13 29.68 12.02 -27.68
CA VAL A 13 28.61 11.24 -27.03
C VAL A 13 28.85 9.73 -27.18
N ILE A 14 29.32 9.27 -28.34
CA ILE A 14 29.62 7.86 -28.58
C ILE A 14 30.83 7.38 -27.75
N VAL A 15 31.85 8.22 -27.56
CA VAL A 15 33.02 7.92 -26.71
C VAL A 15 32.64 7.79 -25.23
N CYS A 16 31.66 8.56 -24.75
CA CYS A 16 31.13 8.42 -23.39
C CYS A 16 30.35 7.11 -23.15
N CYS A 17 29.82 6.47 -24.19
CA CYS A 17 29.02 5.24 -24.05
C CYS A 17 29.84 3.95 -23.97
N VAL A 18 31.15 3.97 -24.29
CA VAL A 18 32.00 2.74 -24.34
C VAL A 18 33.01 2.58 -23.21
N THR A 19 33.05 3.48 -22.22
CA THR A 19 34.00 3.40 -21.08
C THR A 19 33.37 3.03 -19.73
N ALA A 20 32.15 2.48 -19.72
CA ALA A 20 31.50 2.01 -18.49
C ALA A 20 31.40 0.48 -18.42
N CYS A 21 32.51 -0.23 -18.65
CA CYS A 21 32.67 -1.65 -18.32
C CYS A 21 34.17 -1.97 -18.16
N ALA A 22 34.72 -1.75 -16.98
CA ALA A 22 35.93 -2.44 -16.51
C ALA A 22 35.99 -2.33 -14.98
N GLY A 23 35.89 -3.48 -14.31
CA GLY A 23 35.81 -3.58 -12.85
C GLY A 23 37.13 -3.32 -12.13
N SER A 24 37.05 -3.35 -10.80
CA SER A 24 38.17 -3.63 -9.91
C SER A 24 37.63 -4.21 -8.60
N ASP A 25 37.78 -5.52 -8.43
CA ASP A 25 38.01 -6.09 -7.11
C ASP A 25 39.37 -5.60 -6.61
N VAL A 26 39.47 -5.24 -5.32
CA VAL A 26 40.57 -5.57 -4.39
C VAL A 26 40.41 -4.78 -3.07
N SER A 27 40.29 -5.57 -2.00
CA SER A 27 40.76 -5.37 -0.62
C SER A 27 40.23 -4.19 0.21
N ALA A 28 39.26 -4.51 1.07
CA ALA A 28 39.00 -3.80 2.32
C ALA A 28 40.24 -3.88 3.25
N VAL A 29 40.94 -2.75 3.41
CA VAL A 29 41.86 -2.51 4.51
C VAL A 29 41.06 -1.99 5.70
N ASN A 30 41.09 -2.77 6.76
CA ASN A 30 40.59 -2.49 8.10
C ASN A 30 41.25 -1.21 8.68
N ARG A 31 40.46 -0.21 9.07
CA ARG A 31 40.90 0.88 9.95
C ARG A 31 39.95 0.99 11.14
N LYS A 32 40.36 0.36 12.23
CA LYS A 32 39.83 0.54 13.59
C LYS A 32 40.03 2.00 14.03
N THR A 33 39.02 2.61 14.62
CA THR A 33 39.21 3.76 15.50
C THR A 33 38.26 3.61 16.67
N ASP A 34 38.84 3.70 17.86
CA ASP A 34 38.26 3.29 19.13
C ASP A 34 37.17 4.24 19.66
N GLN A 35 36.40 3.62 20.54
CA GLN A 35 35.21 3.99 21.28
C GLN A 35 35.46 5.09 22.34
N GLU A 36 34.50 6.01 22.49
CA GLU A 36 34.20 6.68 23.77
C GLU A 36 32.67 6.75 23.94
N ILE A 37 32.14 5.95 24.88
CA ILE A 37 30.71 5.87 25.24
C ILE A 37 30.51 6.60 26.57
N ARG A 38 29.51 7.49 26.65
CA ARG A 38 28.98 8.10 27.88
C ARG A 38 27.48 7.76 28.00
N PRO A 39 26.94 7.48 29.21
CA PRO A 39 25.85 6.49 29.41
C PRO A 39 24.43 6.98 29.13
N GLU A 40 23.56 6.00 28.83
CA GLU A 40 22.10 6.06 28.85
C GLU A 40 21.54 6.57 30.19
N GLU A 41 20.54 7.45 30.14
CA GLU A 41 19.65 7.69 31.27
C GLU A 41 18.41 6.79 31.15
N THR A 42 18.36 5.90 32.13
CA THR A 42 17.30 4.98 32.53
C THR A 42 15.98 5.70 32.84
N MET A 43 14.87 5.29 32.22
CA MET A 43 13.53 5.49 32.78
C MET A 43 13.11 4.23 33.55
N LYS A 44 12.79 4.42 34.84
CA LYS A 44 12.41 3.41 35.82
C LYS A 44 11.08 2.71 35.48
N GLU A 45 11.08 1.38 35.47
CA GLU A 45 9.88 0.57 35.78
C GLU A 45 9.51 0.73 37.27
N PRO A 46 8.22 0.70 37.63
CA PRO A 46 7.82 0.37 38.99
C PRO A 46 7.60 -1.15 39.10
N GLU A 47 8.44 -1.80 39.92
CA GLU A 47 8.15 -3.13 40.43
C GLU A 47 6.89 -3.09 41.30
N THR A 48 5.93 -3.98 41.08
CA THR A 48 4.90 -4.30 42.08
C THR A 48 4.86 -5.80 42.30
N THR A 49 5.22 -6.17 43.51
CA THR A 49 5.29 -7.53 44.06
C THR A 49 3.89 -8.13 44.24
N ALA A 50 3.76 -9.41 43.90
CA ALA A 50 2.53 -10.17 44.04
C ALA A 50 2.17 -10.45 45.51
N ARG A 51 0.94 -10.15 45.92
CA ARG A 51 0.20 -11.00 46.88
C ARG A 51 -1.32 -10.84 46.77
N SER A 52 -1.94 -12.02 46.71
CA SER A 52 -3.36 -12.35 46.67
C SER A 52 -4.25 -11.61 47.67
N SER A 53 -5.40 -11.15 47.20
CA SER A 53 -6.77 -11.53 47.64
C SER A 53 -7.71 -10.32 47.51
N GLY A 54 -8.73 -10.45 46.66
CA GLY A 54 -9.74 -9.43 46.43
C GLY A 54 -10.76 -9.95 45.42
N ASP A 55 -11.60 -10.86 45.90
CA ASP A 55 -12.86 -11.23 45.29
C ASP A 55 -13.67 -9.96 44.94
N THR A 56 -13.95 -9.77 43.66
CA THR A 56 -15.14 -9.05 43.23
C THR A 56 -15.54 -9.62 41.88
N GLY A 57 -16.59 -10.45 41.92
CA GLY A 57 -17.24 -10.99 40.73
C GLY A 57 -17.62 -9.89 39.75
N GLY A 58 -16.90 -9.85 38.63
CA GLY A 58 -17.41 -9.34 37.38
C GLY A 58 -17.55 -10.55 36.48
N ASP A 59 -18.79 -10.95 36.21
CA ASP A 59 -19.12 -11.95 35.21
C ASP A 59 -18.72 -11.38 33.84
N THR A 60 -17.44 -11.50 33.50
CA THR A 60 -16.95 -11.33 32.13
C THR A 60 -17.48 -12.52 31.37
N ALA A 61 -18.73 -12.40 30.94
CA ALA A 61 -19.23 -13.14 29.80
C ALA A 61 -18.28 -12.83 28.63
N ARG A 62 -17.26 -13.67 28.48
CA ARG A 62 -16.44 -13.77 27.28
C ARG A 62 -17.45 -14.01 26.17
N GLN A 63 -17.78 -12.95 25.42
CA GLN A 63 -18.59 -13.09 24.23
C GLN A 63 -17.89 -14.14 23.39
N GLU A 64 -18.56 -15.28 23.19
CA GLU A 64 -18.07 -16.28 22.26
C GLU A 64 -17.98 -15.59 20.92
N GLN A 65 -16.75 -15.43 20.43
CA GLN A 65 -16.51 -15.03 19.06
C GLN A 65 -17.22 -16.07 18.20
N THR A 66 -18.33 -15.67 17.58
CA THR A 66 -19.08 -16.55 16.71
C THR A 66 -18.15 -17.05 15.62
N GLU A 67 -17.95 -18.36 15.60
CA GLU A 67 -17.10 -19.09 14.66
C GLU A 67 -17.72 -19.02 13.25
N TYR A 68 -17.52 -17.89 12.58
CA TYR A 68 -17.87 -17.68 11.17
C TYR A 68 -16.65 -17.19 10.38
N ILE A 69 -15.46 -17.65 10.75
CA ILE A 69 -14.23 -17.32 10.02
C ILE A 69 -13.78 -18.57 9.27
N GLY A 70 -14.07 -18.60 7.97
CA GLY A 70 -13.51 -19.57 7.02
C GLY A 70 -12.30 -18.99 6.30
N THR A 71 -11.45 -19.86 5.75
CA THR A 71 -10.39 -19.43 4.84
C THR A 71 -10.99 -18.99 3.51
N VAL A 72 -10.49 -17.89 2.95
CA VAL A 72 -10.80 -17.50 1.56
C VAL A 72 -10.27 -18.60 0.63
N PRO A 73 -11.09 -19.17 -0.26
CA PRO A 73 -10.62 -20.19 -1.21
C PRO A 73 -9.51 -19.65 -2.12
N ASP A 74 -8.46 -20.45 -2.36
CA ASP A 74 -7.30 -20.04 -3.18
C ASP A 74 -7.68 -19.52 -4.58
N ALA A 75 -8.76 -20.06 -5.15
CA ALA A 75 -9.27 -19.64 -6.45
C ALA A 75 -9.63 -18.15 -6.51
N CYS A 76 -9.99 -17.52 -5.38
CA CYS A 76 -10.34 -16.09 -5.31
C CYS A 76 -9.14 -15.17 -5.57
N PHE A 77 -7.91 -15.69 -5.55
CA PHE A 77 -6.71 -14.91 -5.84
C PHE A 77 -6.26 -15.01 -7.31
N GLU A 78 -6.86 -15.92 -8.09
CA GLU A 78 -6.63 -16.06 -9.53
C GLU A 78 -7.64 -15.22 -10.33
N ASN A 79 -7.35 -14.91 -11.60
CA ASN A 79 -8.28 -14.15 -12.43
C ASN A 79 -9.62 -14.88 -12.61
N ALA A 80 -10.73 -14.16 -12.43
CA ALA A 80 -12.07 -14.65 -12.76
C ALA A 80 -12.33 -14.59 -14.28
N LYS A 81 -13.45 -15.17 -14.73
CA LYS A 81 -13.85 -15.07 -16.14
C LYS A 81 -14.54 -13.72 -16.43
N GLN A 82 -15.25 -13.21 -15.45
CA GLN A 82 -15.91 -11.90 -15.47
C GLN A 82 -15.07 -10.94 -14.64
N GLN A 83 -14.23 -10.16 -15.33
CA GLN A 83 -13.30 -9.24 -14.67
C GLN A 83 -13.88 -7.83 -14.61
N GLY A 84 -13.89 -7.24 -13.43
CA GLY A 84 -14.17 -5.83 -13.22
C GLY A 84 -13.02 -4.96 -13.74
N GLN A 85 -13.17 -3.65 -13.53
CA GLN A 85 -12.20 -2.65 -13.94
C GLN A 85 -11.86 -1.75 -12.75
N VAL A 86 -10.61 -1.29 -12.69
CA VAL A 86 -10.22 -0.26 -11.72
C VAL A 86 -9.89 1.02 -12.48
N THR A 87 -10.50 2.13 -12.05
CA THR A 87 -10.25 3.46 -12.60
C THR A 87 -9.64 4.38 -11.54
N GLU A 88 -8.55 5.06 -11.88
CA GLU A 88 -8.00 6.15 -11.08
C GLU A 88 -8.81 7.43 -11.33
N ILE A 89 -9.18 8.11 -10.26
CA ILE A 89 -9.70 9.47 -10.31
C ILE A 89 -8.83 10.42 -9.50
N ARG A 90 -8.81 11.68 -9.92
CA ARG A 90 -8.19 12.79 -9.20
C ARG A 90 -9.22 13.84 -8.90
N TYR A 91 -9.18 14.38 -7.68
CA TYR A 91 -10.13 15.37 -7.22
C TYR A 91 -9.45 16.37 -6.29
N GLU A 92 -9.96 17.60 -6.30
CA GLU A 92 -9.54 18.62 -5.34
C GLU A 92 -10.25 18.41 -4.00
N SER A 93 -9.50 18.50 -2.91
CA SER A 93 -9.97 18.51 -1.53
C SER A 93 -9.43 19.74 -0.81
N ARG A 94 -9.87 19.98 0.43
CA ARG A 94 -9.34 21.05 1.28
C ARG A 94 -9.03 20.52 2.67
N ASP A 95 -8.15 21.20 3.38
CA ASP A 95 -8.11 21.12 4.84
C ASP A 95 -9.28 21.94 5.38
N TYR A 96 -10.17 21.29 6.14
CA TYR A 96 -11.34 21.92 6.73
C TYR A 96 -11.12 22.32 8.20
N THR A 97 -9.89 22.16 8.71
CA THR A 97 -9.51 22.49 10.10
C THR A 97 -8.88 23.87 10.22
N ALA A 98 -8.44 24.47 9.12
CA ALA A 98 -7.88 25.81 9.03
C ALA A 98 -8.58 26.62 7.92
N ASP A 99 -8.66 27.93 8.12
CA ASP A 99 -9.25 28.84 7.14
C ASP A 99 -8.23 29.16 6.02
N ASP A 100 -8.73 29.27 4.78
CA ASP A 100 -8.02 29.82 3.61
C ASP A 100 -6.79 29.00 3.12
N GLU A 101 -6.76 27.70 3.41
CA GLU A 101 -5.77 26.78 2.84
C GLU A 101 -6.04 26.46 1.36
N PRO A 102 -4.99 26.29 0.52
CA PRO A 102 -5.15 25.95 -0.88
C PRO A 102 -5.79 24.56 -1.06
N ALA A 103 -6.41 24.36 -2.22
CA ALA A 103 -6.89 23.04 -2.60
C ALA A 103 -5.74 22.03 -2.69
N ILE A 104 -5.99 20.81 -2.22
CA ILE A 104 -5.09 19.68 -2.23
C ILE A 104 -5.61 18.67 -3.25
N GLU A 105 -4.84 18.37 -4.29
CA GLU A 105 -5.17 17.28 -5.21
C GLU A 105 -5.03 15.94 -4.48
N LYS A 106 -6.06 15.10 -4.56
CA LYS A 106 -6.10 13.75 -4.02
C LYS A 106 -6.44 12.75 -5.11
N THR A 107 -6.02 11.51 -4.89
CA THR A 107 -6.28 10.37 -5.77
C THR A 107 -7.19 9.37 -5.07
N ALA A 108 -8.11 8.76 -5.81
CA ALA A 108 -8.87 7.58 -5.39
C ALA A 108 -8.93 6.57 -6.54
N TYR A 109 -9.14 5.30 -6.19
CA TYR A 109 -9.36 4.22 -7.15
C TYR A 109 -10.76 3.68 -6.97
N ILE A 110 -11.45 3.46 -8.07
CA ILE A 110 -12.82 2.96 -8.13
C ILE A 110 -12.78 1.60 -8.80
N TYR A 111 -13.22 0.55 -8.09
CA TYR A 111 -13.56 -0.73 -8.70
C TYR A 111 -14.97 -0.64 -9.29
N LEU A 112 -15.09 -1.07 -10.55
CA LEU A 112 -16.33 -1.17 -11.29
C LEU A 112 -16.55 -2.65 -11.64
N PRO A 113 -17.73 -3.23 -11.31
CA PRO A 113 -17.99 -4.64 -11.55
C PRO A 113 -18.03 -4.96 -13.04
N TYR A 114 -17.82 -6.23 -13.39
CA TYR A 114 -17.96 -6.70 -14.76
C TYR A 114 -19.35 -6.34 -15.32
N GLY A 115 -19.36 -5.73 -16.51
CA GLY A 115 -20.60 -5.30 -17.16
C GLY A 115 -21.15 -3.96 -16.69
N TYR A 116 -20.43 -3.22 -15.82
CA TYR A 116 -20.72 -1.81 -15.56
C TYR A 116 -20.71 -1.01 -16.88
N ASP A 117 -21.75 -0.20 -17.08
CA ASP A 117 -21.93 0.68 -18.23
C ASP A 117 -22.20 2.11 -17.73
N GLU A 118 -21.38 3.06 -18.16
CA GLU A 118 -21.52 4.46 -17.75
C GLU A 118 -22.73 5.16 -18.40
N ASP A 119 -23.22 4.63 -19.53
CA ASP A 119 -24.38 5.17 -20.24
C ASP A 119 -25.71 4.61 -19.69
N ASP A 120 -25.68 3.58 -18.82
CA ASP A 120 -26.86 3.03 -18.16
C ASP A 120 -27.22 3.83 -16.91
N SER A 121 -28.24 4.69 -17.02
CA SER A 121 -28.75 5.50 -15.91
C SER A 121 -29.77 4.80 -15.00
N GLU A 122 -30.25 3.62 -15.39
CA GLU A 122 -31.30 2.88 -14.68
C GLU A 122 -30.71 1.93 -13.65
N THR A 123 -29.59 1.29 -13.97
CA THR A 123 -28.89 0.40 -13.04
C THR A 123 -28.27 1.20 -11.89
N ARG A 124 -28.45 0.70 -10.66
CA ARG A 124 -27.89 1.28 -9.43
C ARG A 124 -27.08 0.22 -8.71
N TYR A 125 -25.92 0.63 -8.20
CA TYR A 125 -24.99 -0.23 -7.49
C TYR A 125 -24.89 0.20 -6.03
N ASP A 126 -24.64 -0.76 -5.15
CA ASP A 126 -24.23 -0.47 -3.78
C ASP A 126 -22.80 0.10 -3.79
N ILE A 127 -22.46 0.91 -2.78
CA ILE A 127 -21.12 1.52 -2.70
C ILE A 127 -20.42 1.16 -1.39
N LEU A 128 -19.19 0.65 -1.53
CA LEU A 128 -18.26 0.42 -0.42
C LEU A 128 -17.10 1.40 -0.49
N TYR A 129 -16.97 2.23 0.54
CA TYR A 129 -15.77 3.06 0.74
C TYR A 129 -14.76 2.29 1.59
N LEU A 130 -13.63 1.93 0.98
CA LEU A 130 -12.54 1.23 1.65
C LEU A 130 -11.35 2.18 1.88
N MET A 131 -10.91 2.31 3.13
CA MET A 131 -9.74 3.11 3.49
C MET A 131 -8.55 2.21 3.86
N HIS A 132 -7.36 2.62 3.46
CA HIS A 132 -6.11 1.91 3.74
C HIS A 132 -5.58 2.17 5.15
N GLY A 133 -4.64 1.36 5.62
CA GLY A 133 -4.01 1.54 6.94
C GLY A 133 -2.99 2.67 6.98
N TRP A 134 -2.37 2.84 8.16
CA TRP A 134 -1.19 3.69 8.33
C TRP A 134 -0.05 3.21 7.41
N THR A 135 0.75 4.13 6.86
CA THR A 135 1.82 3.90 5.85
C THR A 135 1.40 3.45 4.46
N MET A 136 0.11 3.21 4.23
CA MET A 136 -0.40 2.83 2.92
C MET A 136 -0.84 4.05 2.10
N THR A 137 -1.09 3.83 0.81
CA THR A 137 -1.69 4.81 -0.11
C THR A 137 -3.03 4.34 -0.66
N ALA A 138 -3.77 5.23 -1.33
CA ALA A 138 -5.04 4.89 -1.98
C ALA A 138 -4.92 3.76 -3.02
N GLY A 139 -3.73 3.58 -3.61
CA GLY A 139 -3.49 2.58 -4.64
C GLY A 139 -3.17 1.19 -4.11
N ASP A 140 -2.82 1.04 -2.83
CA ASP A 140 -2.20 -0.19 -2.32
C ASP A 140 -3.12 -1.42 -2.41
N PHE A 141 -4.44 -1.23 -2.35
CA PHE A 141 -5.40 -2.33 -2.55
C PHE A 141 -5.51 -2.75 -4.03
N PHE A 142 -5.31 -1.85 -4.98
CA PHE A 142 -5.66 -2.12 -6.39
C PHE A 142 -4.45 -2.28 -7.31
N GLN A 143 -3.32 -1.69 -6.95
CA GLN A 143 -2.11 -1.66 -7.79
C GLN A 143 -1.11 -2.75 -7.40
N ASP A 144 -1.18 -3.25 -6.17
CA ASP A 144 -0.30 -4.32 -5.70
C ASP A 144 -0.87 -5.69 -6.10
N PRO A 145 -0.16 -6.50 -6.92
CA PRO A 145 -0.57 -7.87 -7.22
C PRO A 145 -0.78 -8.73 -5.97
N GLN A 146 -0.14 -8.38 -4.85
CA GLN A 146 -0.26 -9.09 -3.58
C GLN A 146 -1.58 -8.79 -2.85
N SER A 147 -2.31 -7.73 -3.21
CA SER A 147 -3.58 -7.43 -2.54
C SER A 147 -4.67 -8.45 -2.88
N GLY A 148 -4.71 -8.96 -4.11
CA GLY A 148 -5.70 -9.92 -4.59
C GLY A 148 -7.18 -9.46 -4.53
N ILE A 149 -7.46 -8.22 -4.13
CA ILE A 149 -8.83 -7.79 -3.82
C ILE A 149 -9.72 -7.74 -5.06
N VAL A 150 -9.17 -7.33 -6.22
CA VAL A 150 -9.92 -7.26 -7.48
C VAL A 150 -10.40 -8.66 -7.88
N ASN A 151 -9.48 -9.63 -7.85
CA ASN A 151 -9.81 -11.03 -8.16
C ASN A 151 -10.86 -11.58 -7.18
N MET A 152 -10.71 -11.27 -5.89
CA MET A 152 -11.66 -11.72 -4.88
C MET A 152 -13.06 -11.13 -5.11
N LEU A 153 -13.18 -9.82 -5.38
CA LEU A 153 -14.44 -9.17 -5.71
C LEU A 153 -15.07 -9.77 -6.96
N ASP A 154 -14.28 -9.96 -8.02
CA ASP A 154 -14.74 -10.55 -9.27
C ASP A 154 -15.27 -11.97 -9.07
N HIS A 155 -14.58 -12.81 -8.30
CA HIS A 155 -15.05 -14.17 -8.00
C HIS A 155 -16.32 -14.16 -7.18
N MET A 156 -16.41 -13.32 -6.15
CA MET A 156 -17.60 -13.22 -5.28
C MET A 156 -18.82 -12.70 -6.05
N ILE A 157 -18.64 -11.79 -7.00
CA ILE A 157 -19.72 -11.31 -7.87
C ILE A 157 -20.11 -12.39 -8.89
N GLN A 158 -19.14 -13.02 -9.54
CA GLN A 158 -19.36 -14.07 -10.54
C GLN A 158 -20.06 -15.31 -9.95
N SER A 159 -19.75 -15.68 -8.70
CA SER A 159 -20.40 -16.77 -7.98
C SER A 159 -21.79 -16.39 -7.44
N GLY A 160 -22.09 -15.08 -7.35
CA GLY A 160 -23.31 -14.56 -6.75
C GLY A 160 -23.29 -14.52 -5.21
N ASP A 161 -22.11 -14.59 -4.60
CA ASP A 161 -21.94 -14.45 -3.15
C ASP A 161 -22.20 -13.01 -2.69
N ILE A 162 -21.92 -12.02 -3.54
CA ILE A 162 -22.29 -10.61 -3.36
C ILE A 162 -22.90 -10.04 -4.64
N PRO A 163 -23.80 -9.04 -4.56
CA PRO A 163 -24.22 -8.28 -5.73
C PRO A 163 -23.04 -7.44 -6.28
N PRO A 164 -23.07 -7.11 -7.58
CA PRO A 164 -22.15 -6.14 -8.17
C PRO A 164 -22.37 -4.73 -7.62
#